data_AF-A0A8J6TFT4-F1
#
_entry.id   AF-A0A8J6TFT4-F1
#
_cell.length_a   1.000
_cell.length_b   1.000
_cell.length_c   1.000
_cell.angle_alpha   90.00
_cell.angle_beta   90.00
_cell.angle_gamma   90.00
#
_symmetry.space_group_name_H-M   'P 1'
#
loop_
_entity.id
_entity.type
_entity.pdbx_description
1 polymer ?
#
loop_
_entity_poly.entity_id
_entity_poly.type
_entity_poly.pdbx_seq_one_letter_code
_entity_poly.pdbx_strand_id
1 'polypeptide(L)' 'MTKLIIYLREEEFSALSNLAQREYRVIKAQASLIIRIELERLGLLHQKDPKSTTPVPLTERPPNLGD' A
#
# COMPACT_ATOMS: atom_id res chain seq x y z
N MET A 1 6.82 -13.10 -4.16
CA MET A 1 7.18 -11.68 -4.36
C MET A 1 7.72 -11.51 -5.77
N THR A 2 7.21 -10.54 -6.52
CA THR A 2 7.68 -10.24 -7.88
C THR A 2 8.77 -9.17 -7.82
N LYS A 3 9.87 -9.35 -8.56
CA LYS A 3 10.99 -8.40 -8.61
C LYS A 3 10.93 -7.61 -9.93
N LEU A 4 10.92 -6.29 -9.84
CA LEU A 4 11.03 -5.36 -10.96
C LEU A 4 12.27 -4.47 -10.74
N ILE A 5 13.07 -4.25 -11.78
CA ILE A 5 14.20 -3.32 -11.77
C ILE A 5 13.85 -2.17 -12.70
N ILE A 6 13.95 -0.94 -12.21
CA ILE A 6 13.66 0.28 -12.96
C ILE A 6 14.95 1.09 -13.07
N TYR A 7 15.32 1.45 -14.29
CA TYR A 7 16.43 2.37 -14.56
C TYR A 7 15.84 3.78 -14.73
N LEU A 8 16.38 4.73 -13.97
CA LEU A 8 15.97 6.12 -13.99
C LEU A 8 17.10 6.96 -14.56
N ARG A 9 16.75 8.06 -15.22
CA ARG A 9 17.69 9.15 -15.51
C ARG A 9 18.12 9.81 -14.20
N GLU A 10 19.24 10.53 -14.25
CA GLU A 10 19.79 11.21 -13.08
C GLU A 10 18.81 12.24 -12.47
N GLU A 11 18.11 12.99 -13.33
CA GLU A 11 17.09 13.98 -12.91
C GLU A 11 15.90 13.30 -12.20
N GLU A 12 15.42 12.19 -12.74
CA GLU A 12 14.30 11.41 -12.19
C GLU A 12 14.68 10.80 -10.84
N PHE A 13 15.89 10.24 -10.74
CA PHE A 13 16.41 9.67 -9.50
C PHE A 13 16.55 10.75 -8.42
N SER A 14 17.11 11.91 -8.77
CA SER A 14 17.29 13.03 -7.85
C SER A 14 15.96 13.55 -7.33
N ALA A 15 14.96 13.71 -8.21
CA ALA A 15 13.61 14.13 -7.82
C ALA A 15 12.94 13.11 -6.89
N LEU A 16 13.01 11.82 -7.23
CA LEU A 16 12.47 10.74 -6.41
C LEU A 16 13.15 10.67 -5.03
N SER A 17 14.48 10.81 -4.98
CA SER A 17 15.25 10.82 -3.74
C SER A 17 14.85 11.98 -2.83
N ASN A 18 14.76 13.19 -3.39
CA ASN A 18 14.34 14.38 -2.65
C ASN A 18 12.91 14.24 -2.11
N LEU A 19 11.99 13.70 -2.91
CA LEU A 19 10.63 13.45 -2.47
C LEU A 19 10.59 12.40 -1.35
N ALA A 20 11.30 11.29 -1.51
CA ALA A 20 11.38 10.25 -0.48
C ALA A 20 11.93 10.79 0.85
N GLN A 21 12.94 11.66 0.79
CA GLN A 21 13.50 12.30 1.99
C GLN A 21 12.49 13.23 2.68
N ARG A 22 11.79 14.09 1.92
CA ARG A 22 10.76 15.00 2.47
C ARG A 22 9.63 14.24 3.16
N GLU A 23 9.31 13.08 2.62
CA GLU A 23 8.25 12.19 3.10
C GLU A 23 8.73 11.20 4.17
N TYR A 24 10.00 11.25 4.58
CA TYR A 24 10.64 10.32 5.52
C TYR A 24 10.47 8.84 5.10
N ARG A 25 10.59 8.55 3.81
CA ARG A 25 10.44 7.20 3.23
C ARG A 25 11.74 6.73 2.57
N VAL A 26 11.89 5.40 2.48
CA VAL A 26 12.92 4.79 1.63
C VAL A 26 12.54 5.00 0.16
N ILE A 27 13.52 5.32 -0.69
CA ILE A 27 13.34 5.60 -2.13
C ILE A 27 12.49 4.53 -2.83
N LYS A 28 12.76 3.25 -2.58
CA LYS A 28 12.00 2.13 -3.15
C LYS A 28 10.53 2.16 -2.77
N ALA A 29 10.23 2.45 -1.49
CA ALA A 29 8.86 2.55 -1.01
C ALA A 29 8.13 3.74 -1.64
N GLN A 30 8.81 4.89 -1.77
CA GLN A 30 8.27 6.06 -2.44
C GLN A 30 7.98 5.77 -3.93
N ALA A 31 8.88 5.09 -4.64
CA ALA A 31 8.65 4.68 -6.02
C ALA A 31 7.43 3.75 -6.15
N SER A 32 7.35 2.74 -5.27
CA SER A 32 6.19 1.83 -5.25
C SER A 32 4.88 2.56 -4.97
N LEU A 33 4.89 3.58 -4.10
CA LEU A 33 3.72 4.41 -3.82
C LEU A 33 3.28 5.22 -5.04
N ILE A 34 4.22 5.87 -5.74
CA ILE A 34 3.92 6.61 -6.97
C ILE A 34 3.30 5.70 -8.02
N ILE A 35 3.90 4.53 -8.25
CA ILE A 35 3.38 3.53 -9.20
C ILE A 35 1.97 3.11 -8.80
N ARG A 36 1.73 2.82 -7.51
CA ARG A 36 0.40 2.42 -7.03
C ARG A 36 -0.64 3.52 -7.27
N ILE A 37 -0.34 4.76 -6.87
CA ILE A 37 -1.25 5.89 -7.04
C ILE A 37 -1.59 6.09 -8.51
N GLU A 38 -0.59 5.99 -9.39
CA GLU A 38 -0.82 6.14 -10.84
C GLU A 38 -1.65 5.00 -11.42
N LEU A 39 -1.42 3.76 -11.00
CA LEU A 39 -2.23 2.61 -11.41
C LEU A 39 -3.68 2.71 -10.89
N GLU A 40 -3.89 3.20 -9.67
CA GLU A 40 -5.22 3.48 -9.13
C GLU A 40 -5.90 4.62 -9.92
N ARG A 41 -5.17 5.69 -10.25
CA ARG A 41 -5.67 6.81 -11.07
C ARG A 41 -6.10 6.37 -12.47
N LEU A 42 -5.39 5.40 -13.05
CA LEU A 42 -5.71 4.80 -14.35
C LEU A 42 -6.80 3.72 -14.26
N GLY A 43 -7.30 3.37 -13.07
CA GLY A 43 -8.30 2.31 -12.88
C GLY A 43 -7.74 0.89 -13.07
N LEU A 44 -6.41 0.73 -13.09
CA LEU A 44 -5.73 -0.55 -13.24
C LEU A 44 -5.60 -1.29 -11.90
N LEU A 45 -5.80 -0.59 -10.79
CA LEU A 45 -5.95 -1.16 -9.45
C LEU A 45 -7.23 -0.62 -8.82
N HIS A 46 -7.99 -1.50 -8.16
CA HIS A 46 -9.09 -1.07 -7.31
C HIS A 46 -8.53 -0.26 -6.14
N GLN A 47 -9.10 0.93 -5.90
CA GLN A 47 -8.81 1.69 -4.69
C GLN A 47 -9.18 0.81 -3.50
N LYS A 48 -8.25 0.67 -2.55
CA LYS A 48 -8.51 -0.14 -1.37
C LYS A 48 -9.54 0.62 -0.54
N ASP A 49 -10.81 0.22 -0.64
CA ASP A 49 -11.87 0.81 0.18
C ASP A 49 -11.45 0.73 1.66
N PRO A 50 -11.32 1.86 2.38
CA PRO A 50 -10.97 1.85 3.80
C PRO A 50 -12.06 1.22 4.69
N LYS A 51 -13.18 0.76 4.11
CA LYS A 51 -14.33 0.16 4.80
C LYS A 51 -14.42 -1.36 4.70
N SER A 52 -13.47 -2.07 4.09
CA SER A 52 -13.44 -3.55 4.14
C SER A 52 -12.55 -4.08 5.27
N THR A 53 -12.69 -3.49 6.46
CA THR A 53 -12.46 -4.24 7.70
C THR A 53 -13.85 -4.40 8.28
N THR A 54 -14.58 -5.42 7.85
CA THR A 54 -15.72 -5.89 8.62
C THR A 54 -15.15 -6.22 10.00
N PRO A 55 -15.51 -5.50 11.08
CA PRO A 55 -15.20 -5.98 12.40
C PRO A 55 -15.99 -7.27 12.51
N VAL A 56 -15.31 -8.42 12.59
CA VAL A 56 -15.97 -9.65 12.98
C VAL A 56 -16.63 -9.35 14.33
N PRO A 57 -17.97 -9.39 14.46
CA PRO A 57 -18.58 -9.22 15.76
C PRO A 57 -18.04 -10.34 16.65
N LEU A 58 -17.41 -9.99 17.77
CA LEU A 58 -17.08 -10.93 18.84
C LEU A 58 -18.39 -11.36 19.52
N THR A 59 -19.26 -12.04 18.80
CA THR A 59 -20.55 -12.49 19.31
C THR A 59 -20.90 -13.85 18.76
N GLU A 60 -20.12 -14.87 19.11
CA GLU A 60 -20.67 -16.22 19.30
C GLU A 60 -19.95 -16.87 20.50
N ARG A 61 -20.43 -16.55 21.71
CA ARG A 61 -20.16 -17.37 22.89
C ARG A 61 -20.96 -18.68 22.67
N PRO A 62 -20.33 -19.86 22.63
CA PRO A 62 -21.07 -21.10 22.41
C PRO A 62 -22.06 -21.32 23.58
N PRO A 63 -23.28 -21.82 23.30
CA PRO A 63 -24.23 -22.11 24.35
C PRO A 63 -23.82 -23.39 25.08
N ASN A 64 -23.88 -23.33 26.41
CA ASN A 64 -23.95 -24.45 27.35
C ASN A 64 -22.76 -25.42 27.44
N LEU A 65 -22.19 -25.46 28.64
CA LEU A 65 -21.78 -26.72 29.26
C LEU A 65 -22.45 -26.75 30.66
N GLY A 66 -23.37 -27.71 30.86
CA GLY A 66 -23.77 -28.16 32.21
C GLY A 66 -22.54 -28.70 32.96
N ASP A 67 -22.51 -28.84 34.28
CA ASP A 67 -23.56 -29.17 35.26
C ASP A 67 -23.48 -28.28 36.52
#